data_AF-A0A7Z3GQ52-F1
#
_entry.id   AF-A0A7Z3GQ52-F1
#
_cell.length_a   1.000
_cell.length_b   1.000
_cell.length_c   1.000
_cell.angle_alpha   90.00
_cell.angle_beta   90.00
_cell.angle_gamma   90.00
#
_symmetry.space_group_name_H-M   'P 1'
#
loop_
_entity.id
_entity.type
_entity.pdbx_description
1 polymer ?
#
loop_
_entity_poly.entity_id
_entity_poly.type
_entity_poly.pdbx_seq_one_letter_code
_entity_poly.pdbx_strand_id
1 'polypeptide(L)'
;MKINKGLAMALACSFGTTVSADELYEFFSIECMPELRALRISSVAIWNIPEQVWPNAPIQDDRAAWLKANWALHEQALRRLERERNLYVFGQMYGMAQGDPIQCSLPGLHISIDSEKIERPDDEMKGVTRGNPRIVASWANGKEAFTARLSPGDDLQVSADEYALTILYCKPVDAGSPVTQEKLHRCVERFELPKGD
;
A
#
# COMPACT_ATOMS: atom_id res chain seq x y z
N MET A 1 7.67 -74.86 -11.07
CA MET A 1 7.57 -73.73 -10.11
C MET A 1 8.19 -72.50 -10.73
N LYS A 2 7.38 -71.54 -11.18
CA LYS A 2 7.81 -70.18 -11.55
C LYS A 2 6.80 -69.22 -10.93
N ILE A 3 7.25 -68.41 -9.98
CA ILE A 3 6.42 -67.48 -9.22
C ILE A 3 6.33 -66.19 -10.03
N ASN A 4 5.15 -65.90 -10.58
CA ASN A 4 4.87 -64.60 -11.19
C ASN A 4 4.72 -63.56 -10.07
N LYS A 5 5.66 -62.60 -10.03
CA LYS A 5 5.58 -61.43 -9.17
C LYS A 5 4.56 -60.45 -9.78
N GLY A 6 3.31 -60.55 -9.34
CA GLY A 6 2.34 -59.46 -9.52
C GLY A 6 2.67 -58.34 -8.54
N LEU A 7 3.35 -57.29 -9.01
CA LEU A 7 3.50 -56.06 -8.26
C LEU A 7 2.31 -55.16 -8.63
N ALA A 8 1.41 -54.98 -7.67
CA ALA A 8 0.33 -54.02 -7.74
C ALA A 8 0.91 -52.60 -7.84
N MET A 9 0.63 -51.90 -8.94
CA MET A 9 0.92 -50.48 -9.06
C MET A 9 -0.38 -49.73 -8.75
N ALA A 10 -0.53 -49.37 -7.48
CA ALA A 10 -1.52 -48.40 -7.04
C ALA A 10 -1.18 -47.06 -7.71
N LEU A 11 -2.05 -46.60 -8.62
CA LEU A 11 -2.03 -45.23 -9.10
C LEU A 11 -2.40 -44.35 -7.90
N ALA A 12 -1.39 -43.79 -7.23
CA ALA A 12 -1.59 -42.71 -6.29
C ALA A 12 -2.15 -41.52 -7.08
N CYS A 13 -3.38 -41.12 -6.78
CA CYS A 13 -3.93 -39.83 -7.16
C CYS A 13 -2.97 -38.76 -6.66
N SER A 14 -2.17 -38.21 -7.58
CA SER A 14 -1.49 -36.94 -7.37
C SER A 14 -2.58 -35.88 -7.26
N PHE A 15 -2.98 -35.58 -6.03
CA PHE A 15 -3.61 -34.32 -5.69
C PHE A 15 -2.63 -33.23 -6.11
N GLY A 16 -2.89 -32.63 -7.27
CA GLY A 16 -2.28 -31.36 -7.65
C GLY A 16 -2.75 -30.34 -6.63
N THR A 17 -1.97 -30.12 -5.58
CA THR A 17 -2.09 -28.93 -4.75
C THR A 17 -1.82 -27.76 -5.67
N THR A 18 -2.88 -27.05 -6.05
CA THR A 18 -2.79 -25.71 -6.60
C THR A 18 -2.00 -24.89 -5.59
N VAL A 19 -0.73 -24.64 -5.89
CA VAL A 19 0.06 -23.63 -5.18
C VAL A 19 -0.67 -22.32 -5.46
N SER A 20 -1.46 -21.85 -4.51
CA SER A 20 -1.92 -20.46 -4.52
C SER A 20 -0.66 -19.63 -4.58
N ALA A 21 -0.38 -19.00 -5.73
CA ALA A 21 0.71 -18.04 -5.80
C ALA A 21 0.47 -17.00 -4.71
N ASP A 22 1.47 -16.75 -3.87
CA ASP A 22 1.34 -15.76 -2.81
C ASP A 22 1.07 -14.39 -3.44
N GLU A 23 -0.12 -13.83 -3.22
CA GLU A 23 -0.50 -12.54 -3.78
C GLU A 23 -0.21 -11.44 -2.75
N LEU A 24 0.60 -10.47 -3.15
CA LEU A 24 1.00 -9.34 -2.31
C LEU A 24 0.19 -8.09 -2.65
N TYR A 25 -0.37 -7.47 -1.62
CA TYR A 25 -1.00 -6.15 -1.71
C TYR A 25 -0.20 -5.14 -0.90
N GLU A 26 0.02 -3.97 -1.47
CA GLU A 26 0.81 -2.89 -0.90
C GLU A 26 -0.09 -1.69 -0.60
N PHE A 27 0.01 -1.18 0.63
CA PHE A 27 -0.76 -0.07 1.14
C PHE A 27 0.16 0.93 1.82
N PHE A 28 -0.32 2.16 1.99
CA PHE A 28 0.20 3.10 2.97
C PHE A 28 -0.72 3.13 4.18
N SER A 29 -0.18 2.87 5.38
CA SER A 29 -0.84 3.23 6.63
C SER A 29 -0.59 4.71 6.90
N ILE A 30 -1.65 5.48 7.11
CA ILE A 30 -1.56 6.92 7.41
C ILE A 30 -2.17 7.17 8.78
N GLU A 31 -1.35 7.60 9.73
CA GLU A 31 -1.73 7.81 11.13
C GLU A 31 -1.46 9.27 11.52
N CYS A 32 -2.53 10.05 11.61
CA CYS A 32 -2.49 11.41 12.12
C CYS A 32 -2.69 11.40 13.65
N MET A 33 -1.72 11.91 14.40
CA MET A 33 -1.70 11.90 15.87
C MET A 33 -1.56 13.34 16.41
N PRO A 34 -2.66 14.12 16.48
CA PRO A 34 -2.63 15.52 16.91
C PRO A 34 -2.05 15.71 18.32
N GLU A 35 -2.35 14.80 19.24
CA GLU A 35 -1.86 14.83 20.64
C GLU A 35 -0.34 14.70 20.74
N LEU A 36 0.27 13.95 19.80
CA LEU A 36 1.71 13.80 19.70
C LEU A 36 2.33 14.81 18.72
N ARG A 37 1.51 15.70 18.16
CA ARG A 37 1.87 16.64 17.08
C ARG A 37 2.61 15.93 15.95
N ALA A 38 2.17 14.74 15.59
CA ALA A 38 2.88 13.86 14.67
C ALA A 38 1.96 13.25 13.61
N LEU A 39 2.53 12.99 12.44
CA LEU A 39 2.00 12.17 11.36
C LEU A 39 2.99 11.04 11.10
N ARG A 40 2.49 9.81 11.01
CA ARG A 40 3.25 8.67 10.53
C ARG A 40 2.61 8.12 9.26
N ILE A 41 3.43 7.88 8.26
CA ILE A 41 3.08 7.18 7.04
C ILE A 41 4.05 6.01 6.90
N SER A 42 3.52 4.80 6.80
CA SER A 42 4.34 3.60 6.64
C SER A 42 3.84 2.72 5.51
N SER A 43 4.75 2.10 4.78
CA SER A 43 4.39 1.10 3.78
C SER A 43 4.01 -0.22 4.46
N VAL A 44 2.85 -0.76 4.11
CA VAL A 44 2.34 -2.03 4.64
C VAL A 44 2.11 -3.00 3.49
N ALA A 45 2.76 -4.15 3.56
CA ALA A 45 2.61 -5.23 2.60
C ALA A 45 1.86 -6.38 3.25
N ILE A 46 0.72 -6.77 2.67
CA ILE A 46 -0.13 -7.84 3.19
C ILE A 46 -0.24 -8.95 2.14
N TRP A 47 0.17 -10.15 2.53
CA TRP A 47 0.10 -11.34 1.71
C TRP A 47 -1.25 -12.04 1.85
N ASN A 48 -1.71 -12.66 0.76
CA ASN A 48 -2.79 -13.65 0.77
C ASN A 48 -4.08 -13.15 1.41
N ILE A 49 -4.49 -11.94 1.05
CA ILE A 49 -5.81 -11.39 1.39
C ILE A 49 -6.81 -11.34 0.23
N PRO A 50 -6.74 -12.20 -0.82
CA PRO A 50 -7.65 -12.09 -1.95
C PRO A 50 -9.11 -12.18 -1.48
N GLU A 51 -9.46 -13.01 -0.51
CA GLU A 51 -10.84 -13.09 0.01
C GLU A 51 -11.32 -11.81 0.73
N GLN A 52 -10.40 -10.95 1.18
CA GLN A 52 -10.75 -9.67 1.82
C GLN A 52 -10.96 -8.55 0.81
N VAL A 53 -10.34 -8.66 -0.38
CA VAL A 53 -10.35 -7.62 -1.43
C VAL A 53 -11.03 -8.07 -2.72
N TRP A 54 -11.30 -9.35 -2.89
CA TRP A 54 -11.99 -9.96 -4.02
C TRP A 54 -13.01 -10.98 -3.52
N PRO A 55 -14.16 -11.13 -4.21
CA PRO A 55 -15.00 -12.30 -4.01
C PRO A 55 -14.29 -13.57 -4.49
N ASN A 56 -14.79 -14.75 -4.14
CA ASN A 56 -14.20 -16.01 -4.57
C ASN A 56 -14.29 -16.17 -6.09
N ALA A 57 -13.15 -16.35 -6.76
CA ALA A 57 -13.09 -16.56 -8.19
C ALA A 57 -13.53 -17.99 -8.56
N PRO A 58 -14.26 -18.19 -9.68
CA PRO A 58 -14.58 -19.52 -10.17
C PRO A 58 -13.32 -20.26 -10.62
N ILE A 59 -13.33 -21.59 -10.45
CA ILE A 59 -12.17 -22.47 -10.66
C ILE A 59 -11.79 -22.60 -12.15
N GLN A 60 -12.70 -22.35 -13.09
CA GLN A 60 -12.40 -22.32 -14.52
C GLN A 60 -13.51 -21.61 -15.32
N ASP A 61 -13.07 -21.02 -16.42
CA ASP A 61 -13.79 -20.26 -17.44
C ASP A 61 -14.12 -18.78 -17.12
N ASP A 62 -13.32 -17.92 -17.77
CA ASP A 62 -13.42 -16.47 -17.90
C ASP A 62 -13.07 -15.61 -16.66
N ARG A 63 -11.80 -15.70 -16.24
CA ARG A 63 -11.23 -14.81 -15.21
C ARG A 63 -11.34 -13.33 -15.59
N ALA A 64 -11.25 -12.98 -16.87
CA ALA A 64 -11.36 -11.60 -17.34
C ALA A 64 -12.77 -11.05 -17.14
N ALA A 65 -13.80 -11.78 -17.60
CA ALA A 65 -15.19 -11.40 -17.36
C ALA A 65 -15.54 -11.40 -15.87
N TRP A 66 -15.01 -12.35 -15.10
CA TRP A 66 -15.22 -12.38 -13.66
C TRP A 66 -14.59 -11.16 -12.97
N LEU A 67 -13.33 -10.82 -13.28
CA LEU A 67 -12.64 -9.64 -12.75
C LEU A 67 -13.44 -8.38 -13.05
N LYS A 68 -13.93 -8.24 -14.30
CA LYS A 68 -14.75 -7.12 -14.73
C LYS A 68 -16.08 -7.04 -13.97
N ALA A 69 -16.76 -8.17 -13.80
CA ALA A 69 -18.04 -8.23 -13.08
C ALA A 69 -17.90 -7.91 -11.59
N ASN A 70 -16.74 -8.19 -10.99
CA ASN A 70 -16.50 -8.05 -9.56
C ASN A 70 -15.65 -6.83 -9.19
N TRP A 71 -15.22 -6.03 -10.17
CA TRP A 71 -14.36 -4.86 -9.93
C TRP A 71 -14.97 -3.88 -8.92
N ALA A 72 -16.27 -3.58 -9.03
CA ALA A 72 -16.95 -2.68 -8.10
C ALA A 72 -16.94 -3.22 -6.65
N LEU A 73 -17.02 -4.54 -6.47
CA LEU A 73 -16.92 -5.17 -5.14
C LEU A 73 -15.50 -5.08 -4.60
N HIS A 74 -14.50 -5.24 -5.47
CA HIS A 74 -13.10 -5.03 -5.13
C HIS A 74 -12.84 -3.59 -4.66
N GLU A 75 -13.31 -2.59 -5.41
CA GLU A 75 -13.20 -1.18 -5.00
C GLU A 75 -13.86 -0.92 -3.64
N GLN A 76 -15.05 -1.49 -3.40
CA GLN A 76 -15.74 -1.33 -2.13
C GLN A 76 -14.94 -1.95 -0.96
N ALA A 77 -14.31 -3.10 -1.20
CA ALA A 77 -13.45 -3.74 -0.22
C ALA A 77 -12.20 -2.90 0.09
N LEU A 78 -11.56 -2.30 -0.91
CA LEU A 78 -10.44 -1.37 -0.70
C LEU A 78 -10.87 -0.12 0.09
N ARG A 79 -12.01 0.49 -0.26
CA ARG A 79 -12.59 1.63 0.51
C ARG A 79 -12.92 1.25 1.95
N ARG A 80 -13.29 -0.01 2.20
CA ARG A 80 -13.48 -0.51 3.56
C ARG A 80 -12.15 -0.55 4.31
N LEU A 81 -11.10 -1.09 3.72
CA LEU A 81 -9.76 -1.09 4.32
C LEU A 81 -9.24 0.32 4.59
N GLU A 82 -9.47 1.27 3.68
CA GLU A 82 -9.15 2.69 3.89
C GLU A 82 -9.84 3.24 5.14
N ARG A 83 -11.15 3.05 5.27
CA ARG A 83 -11.93 3.63 6.38
C ARG A 83 -11.74 2.91 7.72
N GLU A 84 -11.63 1.60 7.71
CA GLU A 84 -11.60 0.79 8.94
C GLU A 84 -10.19 0.60 9.48
N ARG A 85 -9.17 0.69 8.62
CA ARG A 85 -7.79 0.36 8.97
C ARG A 85 -6.77 1.42 8.58
N ASN A 86 -7.20 2.56 8.00
CA ASN A 86 -6.32 3.60 7.49
C ASN A 86 -5.29 3.07 6.47
N LEU A 87 -5.67 2.06 5.69
CA LEU A 87 -4.81 1.44 4.66
C LEU A 87 -5.20 1.96 3.29
N TYR A 88 -4.35 2.81 2.72
CA TYR A 88 -4.61 3.52 1.47
C TYR A 88 -3.83 2.92 0.31
N VAL A 89 -4.50 2.77 -0.83
CA VAL A 89 -3.85 2.32 -2.05
C VAL A 89 -3.40 3.54 -2.87
N PHE A 90 -2.08 3.68 -3.04
CA PHE A 90 -1.46 4.69 -3.89
C PHE A 90 -0.35 4.06 -4.74
N GLY A 91 -0.16 4.56 -5.96
CA GLY A 91 0.89 4.09 -6.86
C GLY A 91 0.64 2.68 -7.42
N GLN A 92 -0.52 2.10 -7.14
CA GLN A 92 -0.89 0.76 -7.53
C GLN A 92 -2.09 0.81 -8.46
N MET A 93 -2.05 0.02 -9.54
CA MET A 93 -3.08 0.05 -10.58
C MET A 93 -4.45 -0.44 -10.11
N TYR A 94 -4.52 -1.10 -8.95
CA TYR A 94 -5.76 -1.55 -8.35
C TYR A 94 -6.40 -0.53 -7.38
N GLY A 95 -5.71 0.56 -7.04
CA GLY A 95 -6.26 1.64 -6.20
C GLY A 95 -7.03 2.66 -7.03
N MET A 96 -8.16 3.15 -6.54
CA MET A 96 -8.99 4.11 -7.27
C MET A 96 -8.76 5.55 -6.84
N ALA A 97 -8.67 6.45 -7.82
CA ALA A 97 -8.62 7.89 -7.61
C ALA A 97 -9.98 8.42 -7.17
N GLN A 98 -10.22 8.39 -5.87
CA GLN A 98 -11.46 8.88 -5.28
C GLN A 98 -11.17 9.76 -4.06
N GLY A 99 -12.07 10.72 -3.80
CA GLY A 99 -12.02 11.57 -2.61
C GLY A 99 -11.19 12.84 -2.77
N ASP A 100 -11.38 13.74 -1.81
CA ASP A 100 -10.54 14.90 -1.58
C ASP A 100 -9.19 14.45 -0.99
N PRO A 101 -8.15 15.30 -1.01
CA PRO A 101 -6.89 15.02 -0.34
C PRO A 101 -7.11 14.65 1.14
N ILE A 102 -6.34 13.69 1.65
CA ILE A 102 -6.38 13.32 3.06
C ILE A 102 -5.77 14.49 3.84
N GLN A 103 -6.54 15.03 4.78
CA GLN A 103 -6.12 16.17 5.60
C GLN A 103 -5.74 15.70 7.00
N CYS A 104 -4.58 16.12 7.47
CA CYS A 104 -4.10 15.95 8.83
C CYS A 104 -3.70 17.31 9.39
N SER A 105 -4.48 17.80 10.36
CA SER A 105 -4.20 19.06 11.05
C SER A 105 -3.51 18.77 12.38
N LEU A 106 -2.26 19.20 12.50
CA LEU A 106 -1.47 19.16 13.72
C LEU A 106 -1.40 20.58 14.30
N PRO A 107 -1.13 20.77 15.61
CA PRO A 107 -0.95 22.10 16.18
C PRO A 107 0.13 22.91 15.43
N GLY A 108 -0.29 24.00 14.77
CA GLY A 108 0.60 24.89 14.01
C GLY A 108 0.99 24.42 12.61
N LEU A 109 0.56 23.22 12.19
CA LEU A 109 0.92 22.62 10.92
C LEU A 109 -0.29 21.94 10.26
N HIS A 110 -0.52 22.23 9.00
CA HIS A 110 -1.51 21.58 8.17
C HIS A 110 -0.82 20.67 7.16
N ILE A 111 -1.21 19.39 7.10
CA ILE A 111 -0.67 18.41 6.17
C ILE A 111 -1.78 17.92 5.26
N SER A 112 -1.54 18.02 3.95
CA SER A 112 -2.40 17.47 2.91
C SER A 112 -1.67 16.35 2.17
N ILE A 113 -2.36 15.24 1.93
CA ILE A 113 -1.86 14.09 1.20
C ILE A 113 -2.78 13.87 0.00
N ASP A 114 -2.24 14.12 -1.19
CA ASP A 114 -2.95 13.92 -2.44
C ASP A 114 -2.18 13.00 -3.38
N SER A 115 -2.72 12.78 -4.57
CA SER A 115 -2.03 12.08 -5.64
C SER A 115 -2.49 12.61 -6.98
N GLU A 116 -1.64 12.43 -7.97
CA GLU A 116 -2.09 12.54 -9.35
C GLU A 116 -3.10 11.44 -9.69
N LYS A 117 -3.90 11.71 -10.70
CA LYS A 117 -4.92 10.81 -11.23
C LYS A 117 -4.37 10.18 -12.52
N ILE A 118 -4.23 8.86 -12.53
CA ILE A 118 -3.65 8.12 -13.65
C ILE A 118 -4.75 7.29 -14.31
N GLU A 119 -5.00 7.54 -15.59
CA GLU A 119 -5.94 6.72 -16.38
C GLU A 119 -5.33 5.33 -16.61
N ARG A 120 -6.13 4.28 -16.38
CA ARG A 120 -5.70 2.92 -16.70
C ARG A 120 -5.61 2.75 -18.21
N PRO A 121 -4.53 2.13 -18.73
CA PRO A 121 -4.38 1.87 -20.15
C PRO A 121 -5.26 0.72 -20.67
N ASP A 122 -5.95 0.00 -19.76
CA ASP A 122 -6.77 -1.16 -20.09
C ASP A 122 -8.23 -0.76 -20.37
N ASP A 123 -8.70 -1.07 -21.58
CA ASP A 123 -10.04 -0.76 -22.07
C ASP A 123 -11.14 -1.55 -21.35
N GLU A 124 -10.82 -2.69 -20.74
CA GLU A 124 -11.80 -3.57 -20.11
C GLU A 124 -12.18 -3.13 -18.69
N MET A 125 -11.27 -2.39 -18.03
CA MET A 125 -11.39 -1.85 -16.67
C MET A 125 -11.06 -0.36 -16.65
N LYS A 126 -11.71 0.42 -17.53
CA LYS A 126 -11.54 1.88 -17.58
C LYS A 126 -11.81 2.48 -16.22
N GLY A 127 -10.77 3.07 -15.65
CA GLY A 127 -10.78 3.64 -14.31
C GLY A 127 -9.63 4.61 -14.15
N VAL A 128 -9.78 5.50 -13.17
CA VAL A 128 -8.74 6.43 -12.77
C VAL A 128 -8.16 5.94 -11.46
N THR A 129 -6.85 5.77 -11.41
CA THR A 129 -6.10 5.26 -10.26
C THR A 129 -5.32 6.37 -9.58
N ARG A 130 -4.98 6.18 -8.30
CA ARG A 130 -4.10 7.11 -7.59
C ARG A 130 -2.65 6.82 -7.95
N GLY A 131 -1.95 7.82 -8.44
CA GLY A 131 -0.49 7.78 -8.51
C GLY A 131 0.13 7.75 -7.12
N ASN A 132 1.45 7.88 -7.06
CA ASN A 132 2.19 7.94 -5.80
C ASN A 132 1.71 9.12 -4.93
N PRO A 133 1.62 8.93 -3.59
CA PRO A 133 1.11 9.99 -2.73
C PRO A 133 2.13 11.12 -2.65
N ARG A 134 1.63 12.35 -2.75
CA ARG A 134 2.35 13.59 -2.51
C ARG A 134 1.90 14.15 -1.17
N ILE A 135 2.88 14.36 -0.29
CA ILE A 135 2.70 14.91 1.04
C ILE A 135 3.11 16.37 0.98
N VAL A 136 2.24 17.26 1.42
CA VAL A 136 2.50 18.70 1.53
C VAL A 136 2.22 19.13 2.96
N ALA A 137 3.25 19.59 3.67
CA ALA A 137 3.13 20.16 5.00
C ALA A 137 3.29 21.68 4.90
N SER A 138 2.33 22.42 5.46
CA SER A 138 2.31 23.88 5.48
C SER A 138 2.11 24.39 6.90
N TRP A 139 2.74 25.49 7.25
CA TRP A 139 2.50 26.18 8.51
C TRP A 139 1.07 26.75 8.56
N ALA A 140 0.60 27.10 9.76
CA ALA A 140 -0.72 27.70 9.95
C ALA A 140 -0.94 29.01 9.17
N ASN A 141 0.13 29.73 8.81
CA ASN A 141 0.08 30.92 7.96
C ASN A 141 -0.01 30.60 6.45
N GLY A 142 -0.09 29.32 6.08
CA GLY A 142 -0.20 28.85 4.70
C GLY A 142 1.12 28.70 3.96
N LYS A 143 2.25 29.05 4.57
CA LYS A 143 3.58 28.86 3.96
C LYS A 143 3.93 27.38 3.92
N GLU A 144 4.24 26.86 2.74
CA GLU A 144 4.75 25.48 2.58
C GLU A 144 6.05 25.31 3.37
N ALA A 145 6.08 24.30 4.23
CA ALA A 145 7.25 23.90 4.99
C ALA A 145 7.99 22.76 4.29
N PHE A 146 7.26 21.79 3.75
CA PHE A 146 7.83 20.59 3.16
C PHE A 146 6.90 19.97 2.12
N THR A 147 7.50 19.38 1.09
CA THR A 147 6.81 18.58 0.09
C THR A 147 7.62 17.35 -0.28
N ALA A 148 6.98 16.20 -0.39
CA ALA A 148 7.61 14.97 -0.84
C ALA A 148 6.62 14.06 -1.58
N ARG A 149 7.15 13.18 -2.43
CA ARG A 149 6.40 12.07 -3.02
C ARG A 149 6.95 10.76 -2.47
N LEU A 150 6.06 9.89 -2.00
CA LEU A 150 6.47 8.58 -1.49
C LEU A 150 6.32 7.52 -2.58
N SER A 151 7.19 6.53 -2.59
CA SER A 151 7.03 5.30 -3.38
C SER A 151 6.61 4.14 -2.46
N PRO A 152 6.00 3.07 -2.98
CA PRO A 152 5.79 1.85 -2.20
C PRO A 152 7.10 1.39 -1.53
N GLY A 153 7.04 1.07 -0.24
CA GLY A 153 8.21 0.75 0.59
C GLY A 153 8.84 1.93 1.31
N ASP A 154 8.45 3.17 1.02
CA ASP A 154 8.88 4.35 1.77
C ASP A 154 8.13 4.51 3.09
N ASP A 155 8.83 5.05 4.09
CA ASP A 155 8.29 5.44 5.39
C ASP A 155 8.56 6.93 5.63
N LEU A 156 7.57 7.65 6.15
CA LEU A 156 7.67 9.07 6.49
C LEU A 156 7.10 9.31 7.89
N GLN A 157 7.83 10.03 8.72
CA GLN A 157 7.33 10.61 9.95
C GLN A 157 7.53 12.12 9.92
N VAL A 158 6.48 12.85 10.29
CA VAL A 158 6.51 14.30 10.47
C VAL A 158 6.11 14.57 11.90
N SER A 159 6.88 15.35 12.64
CA SER A 159 6.54 15.76 14.01
C SER A 159 6.92 17.22 14.23
N ALA A 160 6.05 17.98 14.88
CA ALA A 160 6.30 19.38 15.20
C ALA A 160 6.47 19.58 16.71
N ASP A 161 7.53 20.26 17.11
CA ASP A 161 7.69 20.78 18.46
C ASP A 161 7.43 22.31 18.51
N GLU A 162 7.73 22.97 19.63
CA GLU A 162 7.49 24.41 19.78
C GLU A 162 8.38 25.29 18.89
N TYR A 163 9.49 24.75 18.38
CA TYR A 163 10.56 25.49 17.73
C TYR A 163 10.85 25.01 16.30
N ALA A 164 10.59 23.74 16.00
CA ALA A 164 10.99 23.12 14.75
C ALA A 164 9.99 22.05 14.26
N LEU A 165 9.94 21.91 12.93
CA LEU A 165 9.39 20.73 12.27
C LEU A 165 10.52 19.70 12.08
N THR A 166 10.36 18.50 12.65
CA THR A 166 11.20 17.34 12.39
C THR A 166 10.54 16.45 11.35
N ILE A 167 11.29 16.08 10.32
CA ILE A 167 10.84 15.15 9.28
C ILE A 167 11.85 14.02 9.21
N LEU A 168 11.37 12.79 9.25
CA LEU A 168 12.17 11.59 9.08
C LEU A 168 11.63 10.84 7.88
N TYR A 169 12.38 10.87 6.78
CA TYR A 169 12.02 10.18 5.55
C TYR A 169 12.96 9.00 5.32
N CYS A 170 12.44 7.78 5.30
CA CYS A 170 13.22 6.56 5.20
C CYS A 170 12.84 5.76 3.94
N LYS A 171 13.86 5.27 3.25
CA LYS A 171 13.72 4.48 2.02
C LYS A 171 14.15 3.03 2.27
N PRO A 172 13.58 2.07 1.51
CA PRO A 172 14.07 0.70 1.57
C PRO A 172 15.52 0.65 1.07
N VAL A 173 16.39 -0.10 1.76
CA VAL A 173 17.76 -0.34 1.30
C VAL A 173 17.72 -1.43 0.22
N ASP A 174 18.30 -1.16 -0.95
CA ASP A 174 18.38 -2.11 -2.05
C ASP A 174 19.10 -3.40 -1.63
N ALA A 175 18.55 -4.55 -2.04
CA ALA A 175 18.98 -5.89 -1.69
C ALA A 175 20.34 -6.25 -2.32
N GLY A 176 21.43 -5.81 -1.70
CA GLY A 176 22.80 -6.26 -1.98
C GLY A 176 23.51 -6.94 -0.81
N SER A 177 22.84 -7.10 0.35
CA SER A 177 23.46 -7.65 1.57
C SER A 177 22.89 -9.04 1.89
N PRO A 178 23.72 -10.11 1.93
CA PRO A 178 23.26 -11.49 2.02
C PRO A 178 23.08 -11.96 3.46
N VAL A 179 22.34 -11.21 4.27
CA VAL A 179 22.00 -11.64 5.63
C VAL A 179 20.59 -11.19 5.96
N THR A 180 19.63 -12.10 5.77
CA THR A 180 18.46 -12.28 6.64
C THR A 180 17.87 -11.00 7.26
N GLN A 181 17.21 -10.11 6.52
CA GLN A 181 16.83 -8.81 7.10
C GLN A 181 15.42 -8.36 6.72
N GLU A 182 14.60 -8.13 7.77
CA GLU A 182 13.61 -7.05 7.79
C GLU A 182 14.13 -5.90 6.92
N LYS A 183 13.35 -5.39 5.97
CA LYS A 183 13.78 -4.25 5.14
C LYS A 183 14.27 -3.15 6.07
N LEU A 184 15.59 -3.04 6.22
CA LEU A 184 16.21 -1.99 7.02
C LEU A 184 15.90 -0.70 6.28
N HIS A 185 15.09 0.14 6.89
CA HIS A 185 14.82 1.46 6.35
C HIS A 185 16.02 2.35 6.69
N ARG A 186 16.66 2.93 5.68
CA ARG A 186 17.66 3.96 5.92
C ARG A 186 16.95 5.30 5.91
N CYS A 187 16.94 5.98 7.03
CA CYS A 187 16.42 7.34 7.11
C CYS A 187 17.40 8.28 6.43
N VAL A 188 16.95 8.86 5.33
CA VAL A 188 17.78 9.57 4.37
C VAL A 188 17.93 11.05 4.76
N GLU A 189 16.91 11.63 5.41
CA GLU A 189 16.87 13.08 5.66
C GLU A 189 16.21 13.42 7.00
N ARG A 190 16.85 14.32 7.76
CA ARG A 190 16.27 15.03 8.91
C ARG A 190 16.30 16.52 8.62
N PHE A 191 15.12 17.14 8.61
CA PHE A 191 14.98 18.59 8.51
C PHE A 191 14.56 19.15 9.86
N GLU A 192 15.12 20.29 10.26
CA GLU A 192 14.61 21.14 11.35
C GLU A 192 14.28 22.49 10.73
N LEU A 193 12.99 22.73 10.51
CA LEU A 193 12.54 23.99 9.92
C LEU A 193 12.03 24.91 11.01
N PRO A 194 12.59 26.13 11.17
CA PRO A 194 12.09 27.09 12.14
C PRO A 194 10.65 27.47 11.79
N LYS A 195 9.85 27.72 12.82
CA LYS A 195 8.47 28.19 12.66
C LYS A 195 8.47 29.44 11.78
N GLY A 196 7.71 29.41 10.68
CA GLY A 196 7.57 30.57 9.82
C GLY A 196 6.80 31.67 10.55
N ASP A 197 7.43 32.82 10.77
CA ASP A 197 6.75 34.07 11.13
C ASP A 197 5.68 34.43 10.09
#